data_AF-A0A2P5HH93-F1
#
_entry.id   AF-A0A2P5HH93-F1
#
_cell.length_a   1.000
_cell.length_b   1.000
_cell.length_c   1.000
_cell.angle_alpha   90.00
_cell.angle_beta   90.00
_cell.angle_gamma   90.00
#
_symmetry.space_group_name_H-M   'P 1'
#
loop_
_entity.id
_entity.type
_entity.pdbx_description
1 polymer ?
#
loop_
_entity_poly.entity_id
_entity_poly.type
_entity_poly.pdbx_seq_one_letter_code
_entity_poly.pdbx_strand_id
1 'polypeptide(L)'
;LEAAGSRTVSSGLGRFASAAQTWSATVSLLIAIVSFVRVEDDIFEQILDLLADELPRNEDARRALDAVNPDAVWLALYERDLVEPMTAPMLEGVAFSPVEKTGS
;
A
#
# COMPACT_ATOMS: atom_id res chain seq x y z
N LEU A 1 -26.49 -9.81 -53.17
CA LEU A 1 -25.92 -10.72 -52.16
C LEU A 1 -24.51 -10.23 -51.85
N GLU A 2 -24.00 -10.53 -50.66
CA GLU A 2 -22.68 -10.19 -50.09
C GLU A 2 -22.62 -8.86 -49.33
N ALA A 3 -22.68 -9.02 -48.01
CA ALA A 3 -22.46 -8.03 -46.99
C ALA A 3 -20.97 -7.91 -46.69
N ALA A 4 -20.44 -6.69 -46.65
CA ALA A 4 -19.18 -6.42 -45.95
C ALA A 4 -19.51 -5.66 -44.67
N GLY A 5 -19.79 -6.43 -43.61
CA GLY A 5 -19.88 -5.90 -42.25
C GLY A 5 -18.55 -5.25 -41.88
N SER A 6 -18.55 -3.92 -41.76
CA SER A 6 -17.47 -3.22 -41.08
C SER A 6 -17.47 -3.66 -39.62
N ARG A 7 -16.59 -4.62 -39.31
CA ARG A 7 -16.26 -4.97 -37.94
C ARG A 7 -15.53 -3.77 -37.35
N THR A 8 -16.23 -3.01 -36.52
CA THR A 8 -15.64 -2.02 -35.64
C THR A 8 -14.57 -2.72 -34.81
N VAL A 9 -13.30 -2.48 -35.15
CA VAL A 9 -12.17 -2.90 -34.33
C VAL A 9 -12.27 -2.15 -33.02
N SER A 10 -12.72 -2.83 -31.96
CA SER A 10 -12.57 -2.38 -30.58
C SER A 10 -11.10 -2.48 -30.20
N SER A 11 -10.34 -1.50 -30.67
CA SER A 11 -8.90 -1.35 -30.50
C SER A 11 -8.65 -0.32 -29.41
N GLY A 12 -8.31 -0.78 -28.20
CA GLY A 12 -7.74 0.10 -27.17
C GLY A 12 -8.02 -0.28 -25.72
N LEU A 13 -9.12 -0.95 -25.43
CA LEU A 13 -9.56 -1.17 -24.04
C LEU A 13 -8.94 -2.41 -23.37
N GLY A 14 -8.43 -3.38 -24.15
CA GLY A 14 -7.80 -4.61 -23.61
C GLY A 14 -6.36 -4.44 -23.09
N ARG A 15 -5.59 -3.47 -23.62
CA ARG A 15 -4.18 -3.27 -23.21
C ARG A 15 -4.02 -2.56 -21.88
N PHE A 16 -4.99 -1.75 -21.47
CA PHE A 16 -4.98 -1.07 -20.17
C PHE A 16 -5.56 -1.96 -19.06
N ALA A 17 -6.39 -2.95 -19.42
CA ALA A 17 -6.80 -4.00 -18.50
C ALA A 17 -5.62 -4.86 -18.00
N SER A 18 -4.48 -4.90 -18.74
CA SER A 18 -3.33 -5.75 -18.40
C SER A 18 -2.43 -5.16 -17.31
N ALA A 19 -2.08 -3.87 -17.36
CA ALA A 19 -1.08 -3.31 -16.44
C ALA A 19 -1.57 -3.23 -14.99
N ALA A 20 -2.79 -2.72 -14.78
CA ALA A 20 -3.39 -2.66 -13.44
C ALA A 20 -3.65 -4.06 -12.86
N GLN A 21 -4.03 -5.02 -13.71
CA GLN A 21 -4.25 -6.40 -13.29
C GLN A 21 -2.93 -7.12 -12.97
N THR A 22 -1.88 -6.92 -13.76
CA THR A 22 -0.54 -7.41 -13.46
C THR A 22 0.01 -6.79 -12.18
N TRP A 23 -0.21 -5.49 -11.97
CA TRP A 23 0.17 -4.81 -10.73
C TRP A 23 -0.56 -5.42 -9.53
N SER A 24 -1.89 -5.55 -9.61
CA SER A 24 -2.69 -6.19 -8.56
C SER A 24 -2.20 -7.61 -8.23
N ALA A 25 -1.89 -8.42 -9.24
CA ALA A 25 -1.32 -9.76 -9.04
C ALA A 25 0.08 -9.70 -8.39
N THR A 26 0.90 -8.70 -8.75
CA THR A 26 2.23 -8.49 -8.17
C THR A 26 2.13 -8.11 -6.69
N VAL A 27 1.20 -7.21 -6.34
CA VAL A 27 0.89 -6.87 -4.95
C VAL A 27 0.48 -8.12 -4.16
N SER A 28 -0.43 -8.94 -4.70
CA SER A 28 -0.83 -10.20 -4.06
C SER A 28 0.33 -11.18 -3.88
N LEU A 29 1.24 -11.26 -4.86
CA LEU A 29 2.44 -12.11 -4.76
C LEU A 29 3.40 -11.61 -3.66
N LEU A 30 3.67 -10.30 -3.61
CA LEU A 30 4.53 -9.71 -2.60
C LEU A 30 3.97 -9.93 -1.20
N ILE A 31 2.66 -9.73 -1.02
CA ILE A 31 1.96 -10.01 0.24
C ILE A 31 2.10 -11.49 0.62
N ALA A 32 1.94 -12.41 -0.33
CA ALA A 32 2.12 -13.83 -0.06
C ALA A 32 3.56 -14.14 0.38
N ILE A 33 4.56 -13.56 -0.29
CA ILE A 33 5.98 -13.77 0.08
C ILE A 33 6.23 -13.34 1.52
N VAL A 34 5.87 -12.10 1.89
CA VAL A 34 6.10 -11.60 3.26
C VAL A 34 5.28 -12.36 4.32
N SER A 35 4.13 -12.92 3.94
CA SER A 35 3.28 -13.70 4.86
C SER A 35 3.80 -15.12 5.12
N PHE A 36 4.50 -15.73 4.16
CA PHE A 36 4.88 -17.15 4.23
C PHE A 36 6.39 -17.40 4.30
N VAL A 37 7.21 -16.42 3.93
CA VAL A 37 8.67 -16.54 3.87
C VAL A 37 9.29 -15.58 4.86
N ARG A 38 10.29 -16.05 5.62
CA ARG A 38 11.14 -15.14 6.39
C ARG A 38 11.99 -14.31 5.44
N VAL A 39 11.71 -13.02 5.42
CA VAL A 39 12.50 -11.99 4.72
C VAL A 39 13.32 -11.23 5.75
N GLU A 40 14.47 -10.72 5.32
CA GLU A 40 15.28 -9.81 6.13
C GLU A 40 14.58 -8.44 6.23
N ASP A 41 14.84 -7.70 7.30
CA ASP A 41 14.17 -6.42 7.58
C ASP A 41 14.34 -5.43 6.43
N ASP A 42 15.55 -5.29 5.87
CA ASP A 42 15.83 -4.43 4.70
C ASP A 42 14.97 -4.78 3.47
N ILE A 43 14.65 -6.07 3.27
CA ILE A 43 13.82 -6.52 2.15
C ILE A 43 12.35 -6.24 2.45
N PHE A 44 11.92 -6.44 3.70
CA PHE A 44 10.58 -6.08 4.13
C PHE A 44 10.33 -4.58 3.94
N GLU A 45 11.26 -3.73 4.36
CA GLU A 45 11.17 -2.28 4.19
C GLU A 45 11.05 -1.87 2.73
N GLN A 46 11.82 -2.47 1.82
CA GLN A 46 11.70 -2.23 0.37
C GLN A 46 10.33 -2.64 -0.20
N ILE A 47 9.80 -3.79 0.25
CA ILE A 47 8.46 -4.23 -0.16
C ILE A 47 7.39 -3.30 0.40
N LEU A 48 7.52 -2.89 1.66
CA LEU A 48 6.61 -1.96 2.31
C LEU A 48 6.61 -0.61 1.60
N ASP A 49 7.78 -0.06 1.28
CA ASP A 49 7.95 1.21 0.57
C ASP A 49 7.27 1.17 -0.80
N LEU A 50 7.44 0.06 -1.54
CA LEU A 50 6.81 -0.17 -2.84
C LEU A 50 5.28 -0.26 -2.76
N LEU A 51 4.73 -0.78 -1.65
CA LEU A 51 3.30 -0.99 -1.47
C LEU A 51 2.61 0.14 -0.69
N ALA A 52 3.36 1.07 -0.12
CA ALA A 52 2.85 2.06 0.84
C ALA A 52 1.69 2.90 0.29
N ASP A 53 1.75 3.30 -0.98
CA ASP A 53 0.71 4.10 -1.64
C ASP A 53 -0.60 3.32 -1.91
N GLU A 54 -0.54 1.99 -1.88
CA GLU A 54 -1.69 1.10 -2.08
C GLU A 54 -2.36 0.70 -0.75
N LEU A 55 -1.64 0.77 0.38
CA LEU A 55 -2.16 0.36 1.70
C LEU A 55 -3.45 1.08 2.12
N PRO A 56 -3.66 2.38 1.82
CA PRO A 56 -4.93 3.05 2.14
C PRO A 56 -6.14 2.48 1.38
N ARG A 57 -5.91 1.86 0.22
CA ARG A 57 -6.96 1.31 -0.65
C ARG A 57 -7.09 -0.21 -0.53
N ASN A 58 -6.11 -0.87 0.07
CA ASN A 58 -6.01 -2.31 0.16
C ASN A 58 -5.80 -2.76 1.62
N GLU A 59 -6.90 -2.87 2.36
CA GLU A 59 -6.87 -3.26 3.78
C GLU A 59 -6.27 -4.66 4.00
N ASP A 60 -6.43 -5.58 3.06
CA ASP A 60 -5.89 -6.93 3.16
C ASP A 60 -4.36 -6.91 3.06
N ALA A 61 -3.81 -6.09 2.17
CA ALA A 61 -2.37 -5.84 2.08
C ALA A 61 -1.82 -5.23 3.36
N ARG A 62 -2.51 -4.20 3.89
CA ARG A 62 -2.12 -3.55 5.15
C ARG A 62 -2.13 -4.55 6.29
N ARG A 63 -3.20 -5.34 6.44
CA ARG A 63 -3.33 -6.34 7.50
C ARG A 63 -2.25 -7.41 7.43
N ALA A 64 -1.87 -7.85 6.23
CA ALA A 64 -0.82 -8.84 6.06
C ALA A 64 0.56 -8.29 6.45
N LEU A 65 0.88 -7.06 6.07
CA LEU A 65 2.13 -6.40 6.45
C LEU A 65 2.16 -6.06 7.95
N ASP A 66 1.04 -5.58 8.51
CA ASP A 66 0.87 -5.31 9.95
C ASP A 66 1.10 -6.57 10.80
N ALA A 67 0.67 -7.74 10.30
CA ALA A 67 0.87 -9.00 11.01
C ALA A 67 2.36 -9.41 11.08
N VAL A 68 3.19 -8.90 10.17
CA VAL A 68 4.63 -9.18 10.13
C VAL A 68 5.40 -8.16 10.98
N ASN A 69 5.19 -6.86 10.73
CA ASN A 69 5.82 -5.79 11.49
C ASN A 69 4.90 -4.54 11.55
N PRO A 70 4.11 -4.39 12.62
CA PRO A 70 3.15 -3.29 12.73
C PRO A 70 3.83 -1.93 12.91
N ASP A 71 4.99 -1.89 13.55
CA ASP A 71 5.71 -0.63 13.81
C ASP A 71 6.27 -0.04 12.51
N ALA A 72 6.81 -0.88 11.63
CA ALA A 72 7.29 -0.46 10.32
C ALA A 72 6.15 0.07 9.43
N VAL A 73 5.00 -0.62 9.41
CA VAL A 73 3.82 -0.16 8.67
C VAL A 73 3.31 1.17 9.21
N TRP A 74 3.20 1.30 10.54
CA TRP A 74 2.80 2.55 11.18
C TRP A 74 3.75 3.70 10.83
N LEU A 75 5.06 3.45 10.88
CA LEU A 75 6.07 4.44 10.54
C LEU A 75 5.95 4.87 9.06
N ALA A 76 5.86 3.91 8.14
CA ALA A 76 5.74 4.18 6.71
C ALA A 76 4.47 4.99 6.36
N LEU A 77 3.37 4.75 7.06
CA LEU A 77 2.15 5.54 6.92
C LEU A 77 2.28 6.92 7.58
N TYR A 78 2.94 7.01 8.73
CA TYR A 78 3.15 8.28 9.45
C TYR A 78 4.02 9.24 8.63
N GLU A 79 5.10 8.77 8.03
CA GLU A 79 5.98 9.56 7.16
C GLU A 79 5.26 10.09 5.92
N ARG A 80 4.20 9.41 5.48
CA ARG A 80 3.36 9.79 4.33
C ARG A 80 2.13 10.63 4.72
N ASP A 81 2.02 11.03 5.99
CA ASP A 81 0.86 11.75 6.54
C ASP A 81 -0.48 10.98 6.34
N LEU A 82 -0.42 9.64 6.29
CA LEU A 82 -1.57 8.74 6.16
C LEU A 82 -2.09 8.23 7.50
N VAL A 83 -1.47 8.62 8.62
CA VAL A 83 -1.88 8.28 9.98
C VAL A 83 -2.67 9.43 10.59
N GLU A 84 -3.87 9.14 11.10
CA GLU A 84 -4.63 10.11 11.87
C GLU A 84 -3.88 10.47 13.16
N PRO A 85 -3.69 11.78 13.45
CA PRO A 85 -3.00 12.18 14.67
C PRO A 85 -3.79 11.69 15.88
N MET A 86 -3.15 10.89 16.73
CA MET A 86 -3.74 10.45 18.00
C MET A 86 -4.01 11.66 18.89
N THR A 87 -5.24 11.78 19.39
CA THR A 87 -5.59 12.74 20.44
C THR A 87 -4.83 12.37 21.71
N ALA A 88 -3.79 13.14 22.04
CA ALA A 88 -3.04 12.94 23.27
C ALA A 88 -3.96 13.13 24.49
N PRO A 89 -3.93 12.23 25.50
CA PRO A 89 -4.73 12.41 26.69
C PRO A 89 -4.29 13.67 27.43
N MET A 90 -5.24 14.57 27.70
CA MET A 90 -4.99 15.80 28.44
C MET A 90 -5.38 15.58 29.90
N LEU A 91 -4.47 15.89 30.83
CA LEU A 91 -4.75 16.00 32.25
C LEU A 91 -4.60 17.48 32.64
N GLU A 92 -5.44 18.00 33.53
CA GLU A 92 -5.35 19.40 33.93
C GLU A 92 -3.95 19.74 34.48
N GLY A 93 -3.29 20.71 33.85
CA GLY A 93 -1.92 21.10 34.20
C GLY A 93 -0.80 20.22 33.62
N VAL A 94 -1.11 19.16 32.86
CA VAL A 94 -0.12 18.26 32.24
C VAL A 94 -0.44 18.04 30.76
N ALA A 95 0.46 18.48 29.88
CA ALA A 95 0.38 18.24 28.44
C ALA A 95 1.59 17.41 27.98
N PHE A 96 1.37 16.54 27.00
CA PHE A 96 2.47 15.88 26.31
C PHE A 96 3.29 16.92 25.54
N SER A 97 4.62 16.75 25.53
CA SER A 97 5.47 17.58 24.69
C SER A 97 5.10 17.36 23.22
N PRO A 98 5.05 18.41 22.39
CA PRO A 98 4.86 18.26 20.95
C PRO A 98 5.94 17.33 20.39
N VAL A 99 5.54 16.40 19.52
CA VAL A 99 6.50 15.56 18.80
C VAL A 99 7.11 16.42 17.71
N GLU A 100 8.37 16.81 17.86
CA GLU A 100 9.11 17.53 16.83
C GLU A 100 9.45 16.52 15.71
N LYS A 101 8.87 16.68 14.51
CA LYS A 101 9.22 15.86 13.34
C LYS A 101 10.70 16.08 13.03
N THR A 102 11.57 15.24 13.58
CA THR A 102 13.02 15.32 13.36
C THR A 102 13.34 14.37 12.20
N GLY A 103 13.26 14.89 10.98
CA GLY A 103 13.57 14.14 9.77
C GLY A 103 13.55 15.04 8.53
N SER A 104 14.72 15.31 7.98
CA SER A 104 14.96 15.83 6.62
C SER A 104 16.15 15.09 6.04
#